data_AF-A0A814UQG9-F1
#
_entry.id   AF-A0A814UQG9-F1
#
_cell.length_a   1.000
_cell.length_b   1.000
_cell.length_c   1.000
_cell.angle_alpha   90.00
_cell.angle_beta   90.00
_cell.angle_gamma   90.00
#
_symmetry.space_group_name_H-M   'P 1'
#
loop_
_entity.id
_entity.type
_entity.pdbx_description
1 polymer ?
#
loop_
_entity_poly.entity_id
_entity_poly.type
_entity_poly.pdbx_seq_one_letter_code
_entity_poly.pdbx_strand_id
1 'polypeptide(L)'
;MWTKSHQYIITLNIFENVDKPNPSDEELNTQRKWTRAYIVVLIIIIASVIYITMLSYQTDTTSVDKPTLDVYAKLPKSADCFCTNLSIPYHTFINFNPQFHEVCKSHFIEPNDEWMSLLYDSYQDQRHDKRNLRTFQGMAIFHFQAIQAMCRMARMAVNNELTLFLNSTLTTVEILEPDLFEKKINTTINNFCFNTMHSNFLYPLQLIRNMYSGNGLISALTTNWHPVVAYEATSGWILMQAQKYNLSSCNCATMPGCVEPMSLELNSGSNWTVPGMMIGCLPLESMLESTLECIYDQDCLNIITQTLLGESIKPLFSTRTRFKPINTTKLTTIASELFIEDWGAEFIYEKYFASCQPKTCSDSNPDIIVTNSDDSNVSVFLNTGNGMFTAQTTYSVGTHPLNVVVVDVNNDGKPDIIVVNYKSHNACVLLNTGNGTFTAQTTYATGNNPRDLVVIDVNNDGKLDIIVTNEWSNDVSVLLAC
;
A
#
# COMPACT_ATOMS: atom_id res chain seq x y z
N MET A 1 14.65 -36.55 49.58
CA MET A 1 15.19 -35.22 49.94
C MET A 1 14.42 -34.58 51.09
N TRP A 2 13.09 -34.54 51.07
CA TRP A 2 12.24 -33.91 52.10
C TRP A 2 12.50 -34.35 53.56
N THR A 3 12.78 -35.64 53.81
CA THR A 3 13.04 -36.16 55.16
C THR A 3 14.38 -35.71 55.75
N LYS A 4 15.43 -35.55 54.92
CA LYS A 4 16.73 -35.02 55.37
C LYS A 4 16.64 -33.52 55.67
N SER A 5 15.88 -32.77 54.87
CA SER A 5 15.62 -31.34 55.08
C SER A 5 14.84 -31.09 56.39
N HIS A 6 13.88 -31.95 56.71
CA HIS A 6 13.05 -31.80 57.91
C HIS A 6 13.84 -32.01 59.21
N GLN A 7 14.72 -33.03 59.26
CA GLN A 7 15.61 -33.22 60.40
C GLN A 7 16.57 -32.03 60.60
N TYR A 8 17.12 -31.48 59.52
CA TYR A 8 18.02 -30.34 59.57
C TYR A 8 17.37 -29.08 60.17
N ILE A 9 16.13 -28.77 59.74
CA ILE A 9 15.34 -27.64 60.25
C ILE A 9 14.96 -27.83 61.73
N ILE A 10 14.68 -29.07 62.15
CA ILE A 10 14.34 -29.38 63.55
C ILE A 10 15.54 -29.16 64.48
N THR A 11 16.75 -29.43 64.01
CA THR A 11 18.00 -29.30 64.76
C THR A 11 18.63 -27.91 64.71
N LEU A 12 18.20 -27.07 63.76
CA LEU A 12 18.75 -25.74 63.52
C LEU A 12 18.54 -24.82 64.74
N ASN A 13 19.60 -24.12 65.14
CA ASN A 13 19.56 -23.15 66.22
C ASN A 13 20.30 -21.88 65.79
N ILE A 14 19.55 -20.84 65.42
CA ILE A 14 20.11 -19.56 64.95
C ILE A 14 20.44 -18.64 66.14
N PHE A 15 19.80 -18.86 67.30
CA PHE A 15 19.95 -18.04 68.50
C PHE A 15 20.84 -18.74 69.54
N GLU A 16 22.04 -19.14 69.14
CA GLU A 16 23.03 -19.73 70.05
C GLU A 16 23.53 -18.68 71.05
N ASN A 17 23.55 -19.03 72.33
CA ASN A 17 24.06 -18.14 73.38
C ASN A 17 25.56 -18.34 73.54
N VAL A 18 26.34 -17.45 72.93
CA VAL A 18 27.81 -17.53 72.87
C VAL A 18 28.46 -17.49 74.26
N ASP A 19 27.78 -16.94 75.27
CA ASP A 19 28.29 -16.80 76.64
C ASP A 19 28.08 -18.05 77.52
N LYS A 20 27.38 -19.09 77.02
CA LYS A 20 27.17 -20.37 77.73
C LYS A 20 27.45 -21.56 76.79
N PRO A 21 28.67 -22.13 76.83
CA PRO A 21 29.08 -23.18 75.89
C PRO A 21 28.41 -24.54 76.09
N ASN A 22 27.73 -24.79 77.23
CA ASN A 22 26.96 -26.01 77.51
C ASN A 22 25.55 -25.67 78.03
N PRO A 23 24.59 -25.33 77.16
CA PRO A 23 23.21 -25.09 77.55
C PRO A 23 22.54 -26.39 78.02
N SER A 24 21.63 -26.28 78.99
CA SER A 24 20.75 -27.39 79.37
C SER A 24 19.81 -27.78 78.23
N ASP A 25 19.30 -29.02 78.22
CA ASP A 25 18.36 -29.50 77.20
C ASP A 25 17.10 -28.61 77.09
N GLU A 26 16.68 -28.00 78.21
CA GLU A 26 15.54 -27.08 78.27
C GLU A 26 15.84 -25.71 77.60
N GLU A 27 17.04 -25.17 77.80
CA GLU A 27 17.50 -23.94 77.14
C GLU A 27 17.66 -24.15 75.64
N LEU A 28 18.26 -25.27 75.21
CA LEU A 28 18.43 -25.62 73.80
C LEU A 28 17.07 -25.79 73.10
N ASN A 29 16.10 -26.41 73.76
CA ASN A 29 14.74 -26.55 73.23
C ASN A 29 14.04 -25.19 73.08
N THR A 30 14.28 -24.28 74.01
CA THR A 30 13.75 -22.90 73.95
C THR A 30 14.35 -22.11 72.80
N GLN A 31 15.67 -22.16 72.59
CA GLN A 31 16.34 -21.48 71.47
C GLN A 31 15.88 -22.02 70.10
N ARG A 32 15.68 -23.34 69.97
CA ARG A 32 15.12 -23.96 68.76
C ARG A 32 13.67 -23.53 68.48
N LYS A 33 12.84 -23.34 69.52
CA LYS A 33 11.48 -22.79 69.35
C LYS A 33 11.50 -21.37 68.80
N TRP A 34 12.38 -20.51 69.31
CA TRP A 34 12.56 -19.14 68.79
C TRP A 34 13.07 -19.13 67.35
N THR A 35 14.00 -20.04 67.01
CA THR A 35 14.49 -20.23 65.64
C THR A 35 13.35 -20.57 64.68
N ARG A 36 12.44 -21.48 65.06
CA ARG A 36 11.27 -21.83 64.24
C ARG A 36 10.29 -20.66 64.11
N ALA A 37 10.03 -19.94 65.19
CA ALA A 37 9.16 -18.76 65.17
C ALA A 37 9.71 -17.68 64.22
N TYR A 38 11.02 -17.41 64.28
CA TYR A 38 11.70 -16.46 63.39
C TYR A 38 11.59 -16.88 61.92
N ILE A 39 11.84 -18.15 61.60
CA ILE A 39 11.72 -18.66 60.22
C ILE A 39 10.29 -18.52 59.69
N VAL A 40 9.28 -18.81 60.51
CA VAL A 40 7.87 -18.66 60.11
C VAL A 40 7.54 -17.19 59.83
N VAL A 41 7.98 -16.26 60.69
CA VAL A 41 7.78 -14.82 60.48
C VAL A 41 8.51 -14.34 59.22
N LEU A 42 9.75 -14.80 58.98
CA LEU A 42 10.51 -14.46 57.78
C LEU A 42 9.80 -14.94 56.51
N ILE A 43 9.26 -16.17 56.50
CA ILE A 43 8.48 -16.71 55.38
C ILE A 43 7.22 -15.88 55.15
N ILE A 44 6.52 -15.48 56.20
CA ILE A 44 5.33 -14.62 56.09
C ILE A 44 5.72 -13.27 55.48
N ILE A 45 6.81 -12.63 55.94
CA ILE A 45 7.28 -11.35 55.38
C ILE A 45 7.65 -11.49 53.90
N ILE A 46 8.41 -12.53 53.52
CA ILE A 46 8.77 -12.80 52.13
C ILE A 46 7.52 -13.03 51.28
N ALA A 47 6.55 -13.83 51.75
CA ALA A 47 5.29 -14.06 51.06
C ALA A 47 4.47 -12.76 50.91
N SER A 48 4.52 -11.89 51.92
CA SER A 48 3.84 -10.58 51.91
C SER A 48 4.47 -9.64 50.89
N VAL A 49 5.80 -9.59 50.83
CA VAL A 49 6.56 -8.81 49.84
C VAL A 49 6.28 -9.32 48.43
N ILE A 50 6.31 -10.65 48.22
CA ILE A 50 5.97 -11.27 46.93
C ILE A 50 4.53 -10.90 46.53
N TYR A 51 3.58 -11.02 47.45
CA TYR A 51 2.17 -10.67 47.21
C TYR A 51 1.99 -9.19 46.86
N ILE A 52 2.67 -8.28 47.58
CA ILE A 52 2.64 -6.84 47.29
C ILE A 52 3.29 -6.54 45.93
N THR A 53 4.41 -7.16 45.60
CA THR A 53 5.05 -7.00 44.28
C THR A 53 4.18 -7.53 43.14
N MET A 54 3.44 -8.62 43.38
CA MET A 54 2.48 -9.16 42.40
C MET A 54 1.25 -8.26 42.23
N LEU A 55 0.80 -7.59 43.30
CA LEU A 55 -0.26 -6.58 43.24
C LEU A 55 0.17 -5.31 42.50
N SER A 56 1.44 -4.91 42.58
CA SER A 56 1.97 -3.76 41.83
C SER A 56 2.24 -4.03 40.34
N TYR A 57 2.18 -5.29 39.92
CA TYR A 57 2.44 -5.72 38.53
C TYR A 57 1.15 -6.15 37.81
N GLN A 58 0.05 -5.44 38.10
CA GLN A 58 -1.19 -5.63 37.35
C GLN A 58 -1.03 -4.91 36.00
N THR A 59 -0.56 -5.63 34.99
CA THR A 59 -0.70 -5.20 33.60
C THR A 59 -2.18 -5.26 33.27
N ASP A 60 -2.80 -4.09 33.07
CA ASP A 60 -4.17 -4.00 32.57
C ASP A 60 -4.20 -4.61 31.16
N THR A 61 -4.53 -5.89 31.10
CA THR A 61 -4.64 -6.65 29.86
C THR A 61 -6.07 -6.53 29.39
N THR A 62 -6.34 -5.54 28.53
CA THR A 62 -7.61 -5.47 27.81
C THR A 62 -7.63 -6.52 26.70
N SER A 63 -8.45 -7.55 26.88
CA SER A 63 -8.77 -8.52 25.82
C SER A 63 -9.64 -7.85 24.76
N VAL A 64 -9.20 -7.90 23.49
CA VAL A 64 -9.94 -7.35 22.35
C VAL A 64 -10.39 -8.52 21.46
N ASP A 65 -11.57 -9.08 21.74
CA ASP A 65 -12.12 -10.22 20.99
C ASP A 65 -12.48 -9.86 19.53
N LYS A 66 -12.66 -8.56 19.21
CA LYS A 66 -12.92 -8.03 17.85
C LYS A 66 -12.39 -6.60 17.70
N PRO A 67 -11.25 -6.40 17.04
CA PRO A 67 -10.68 -5.07 16.95
C PRO A 67 -11.35 -4.26 15.83
N THR A 68 -11.97 -3.13 16.19
CA THR A 68 -12.46 -2.13 15.23
C THR A 68 -11.65 -0.85 15.36
N LEU A 69 -11.71 0.04 14.36
CA LEU A 69 -11.04 1.34 14.40
C LEU A 69 -11.43 2.13 15.66
N ASP A 70 -12.71 2.09 16.05
CA ASP A 70 -13.23 2.75 17.25
C ASP A 70 -12.71 2.16 18.57
N VAL A 71 -12.40 0.87 18.58
CA VAL A 71 -11.81 0.20 19.75
C VAL A 71 -10.35 0.63 19.89
N TYR A 72 -9.59 0.67 18.79
CA TYR A 72 -8.20 1.12 18.79
C TYR A 72 -8.04 2.62 19.07
N ALA A 73 -8.91 3.47 18.51
CA ALA A 73 -8.88 4.91 18.75
C ALA A 73 -9.12 5.29 20.23
N LYS A 74 -9.65 4.36 21.03
CA LYS A 74 -9.92 4.54 22.45
C LYS A 74 -8.85 3.91 23.37
N LEU A 75 -7.86 3.21 22.80
CA LEU A 75 -6.77 2.64 23.59
C LEU A 75 -5.84 3.75 24.11
N PRO A 76 -5.22 3.55 25.29
CA PRO A 76 -4.18 4.45 25.79
C PRO A 76 -3.05 4.56 24.76
N LYS A 77 -2.48 5.76 24.58
CA LYS A 77 -1.37 6.00 23.62
C LYS A 77 -0.10 5.19 23.92
N SER A 78 -0.01 4.59 25.10
CA SER A 78 1.08 3.73 25.59
C SER A 78 0.82 2.22 25.41
N ALA A 79 -0.36 1.83 24.92
CA ALA A 79 -0.68 0.43 24.65
C ALA A 79 0.09 -0.11 23.45
N ASP A 80 0.99 -1.05 23.68
CA ASP A 80 1.79 -1.70 22.65
C ASP A 80 0.98 -2.86 22.08
N CYS A 81 0.20 -2.53 21.05
CA CYS A 81 -0.56 -3.52 20.32
C CYS A 81 0.27 -3.99 19.12
N PHE A 82 0.51 -5.30 19.04
CA PHE A 82 1.32 -6.04 18.05
C PHE A 82 1.05 -5.72 16.55
N CYS A 83 0.07 -4.87 16.24
CA CYS A 83 -0.29 -4.47 14.89
C CYS A 83 0.58 -3.32 14.33
N THR A 84 1.17 -2.48 15.19
CA THR A 84 1.93 -1.28 14.77
C THR A 84 3.17 -1.58 13.91
N ASN A 85 3.76 -2.76 14.07
CA ASN A 85 4.91 -3.24 13.29
C ASN A 85 4.54 -4.21 12.16
N LEU A 86 3.24 -4.48 11.96
CA LEU A 86 2.81 -5.40 10.92
C LEU A 86 2.89 -4.72 9.55
N SER A 87 3.84 -5.18 8.73
CA SER A 87 3.91 -4.83 7.32
C SER A 87 2.85 -5.60 6.54
N ILE A 88 1.88 -4.89 5.98
CA ILE A 88 0.81 -5.49 5.18
C ILE A 88 0.85 -5.01 3.73
N PRO A 89 0.55 -5.90 2.76
CA PRO A 89 0.37 -5.50 1.37
C PRO A 89 -0.80 -4.54 1.19
N TYR A 90 -0.64 -3.54 0.32
CA TYR A 90 -1.70 -2.57 0.03
C TYR A 90 -2.99 -3.23 -0.47
N HIS A 91 -2.89 -4.27 -1.32
CA HIS A 91 -4.08 -5.00 -1.83
C HIS A 91 -4.96 -5.64 -0.74
N THR A 92 -4.43 -5.83 0.48
CA THR A 92 -5.20 -6.41 1.59
C THR A 92 -6.06 -5.36 2.31
N PHE A 93 -5.61 -4.10 2.29
CA PHE A 93 -6.14 -3.02 3.12
C PHE A 93 -6.80 -1.89 2.33
N ILE A 94 -6.39 -1.68 1.08
CA ILE A 94 -6.95 -0.66 0.19
C ILE A 94 -7.73 -1.38 -0.90
N ASN A 95 -9.03 -1.10 -0.96
CA ASN A 95 -9.84 -1.42 -2.12
C ASN A 95 -9.86 -0.21 -3.05
N PHE A 96 -9.28 -0.38 -4.23
CA PHE A 96 -9.13 0.70 -5.19
C PHE A 96 -10.11 0.46 -6.35
N ASN A 97 -11.03 1.40 -6.57
CA ASN A 97 -12.11 1.25 -7.54
C ASN A 97 -12.20 2.46 -8.48
N PRO A 98 -11.46 2.45 -9.60
CA PRO A 98 -11.51 3.55 -10.56
C PRO A 98 -12.88 3.63 -11.24
N GLN A 99 -13.54 4.77 -11.06
CA GLN A 99 -14.72 5.16 -11.82
C GLN A 99 -14.31 5.63 -13.20
N PHE A 100 -14.50 4.75 -14.19
CA PHE A 100 -14.29 5.13 -15.58
C PHE A 100 -15.33 6.13 -16.04
N HIS A 101 -14.93 6.96 -17.00
CA HIS A 101 -15.78 7.97 -17.58
C HIS A 101 -17.03 7.37 -18.22
N GLU A 102 -18.17 8.04 -18.10
CA GLU A 102 -19.44 7.67 -18.72
C GLU A 102 -19.32 7.37 -20.23
N VAL A 103 -18.48 8.07 -20.99
CA VAL A 103 -18.21 7.72 -22.40
C VAL A 103 -17.67 6.29 -22.52
N CYS A 104 -16.71 5.90 -21.68
CA CYS A 104 -16.16 4.55 -21.67
C CYS A 104 -17.09 3.48 -21.07
N LYS A 105 -18.17 3.87 -20.39
CA LYS A 105 -19.25 3.00 -19.90
C LYS A 105 -20.46 2.99 -20.84
N SER A 106 -20.49 3.89 -21.82
CA SER A 106 -21.63 4.07 -22.72
C SER A 106 -21.90 2.78 -23.51
N HIS A 107 -23.18 2.44 -23.60
CA HIS A 107 -23.65 1.29 -24.37
C HIS A 107 -23.23 1.32 -25.85
N PHE A 108 -22.98 2.52 -26.38
CA PHE A 108 -22.54 2.75 -27.77
C PHE A 108 -21.06 2.42 -28.01
N ILE A 109 -20.28 2.32 -26.94
CA ILE A 109 -18.83 2.11 -26.97
C ILE A 109 -18.48 0.74 -26.42
N GLU A 110 -19.26 0.19 -25.49
CA GLU A 110 -19.14 -1.21 -25.12
C GLU A 110 -19.38 -2.12 -26.34
N PRO A 111 -18.74 -3.30 -26.41
CA PRO A 111 -18.98 -4.26 -27.48
C PRO A 111 -20.38 -4.84 -27.34
N ASN A 112 -21.38 -4.08 -27.79
CA ASN A 112 -22.66 -4.65 -28.12
C ASN A 112 -22.72 -4.79 -29.64
N ASP A 113 -22.88 -6.03 -30.11
CA ASP A 113 -22.81 -6.36 -31.54
C ASP A 113 -23.89 -5.63 -32.37
N GLU A 114 -24.97 -5.20 -31.73
CA GLU A 114 -26.12 -4.55 -32.40
C GLU A 114 -25.86 -3.11 -32.87
N TRP A 115 -25.19 -2.26 -32.08
CA TRP A 115 -24.98 -0.87 -32.48
C TRP A 115 -23.92 -0.74 -33.58
N MET A 116 -22.84 -1.51 -33.44
CA MET A 116 -21.76 -1.51 -34.42
C MET A 116 -22.18 -2.13 -35.74
N SER A 117 -23.07 -3.13 -35.73
CA SER A 117 -23.64 -3.69 -36.97
C SER A 117 -24.55 -2.68 -37.67
N LEU A 118 -25.39 -1.92 -36.95
CA LEU A 118 -26.22 -0.86 -37.53
C LEU A 118 -25.39 0.21 -38.25
N LEU A 119 -24.29 0.65 -37.63
CA LEU A 119 -23.36 1.59 -38.25
C LEU A 119 -22.66 0.98 -39.48
N TYR A 120 -22.32 -0.31 -39.42
CA TYR A 120 -21.67 -1.02 -40.53
C TYR A 120 -22.60 -1.20 -41.72
N ASP A 121 -23.86 -1.59 -41.50
CA ASP A 121 -24.86 -1.79 -42.55
C ASP A 121 -25.20 -0.47 -43.23
N SER A 122 -25.39 0.61 -42.46
CA SER A 122 -25.56 1.96 -42.99
C SER A 122 -24.37 2.43 -43.84
N TYR A 123 -23.15 2.00 -43.49
CA TYR A 123 -21.95 2.31 -44.26
C TYR A 123 -21.87 1.51 -45.58
N GLN A 124 -22.24 0.23 -45.57
CA GLN A 124 -22.20 -0.64 -46.76
C GLN A 124 -23.12 -0.13 -47.87
N ASP A 125 -24.33 0.31 -47.52
CA ASP A 125 -25.31 0.85 -48.48
C ASP A 125 -24.82 2.10 -49.21
N GLN A 126 -23.81 2.78 -48.67
CA GLN A 126 -23.38 4.11 -49.12
C GLN A 126 -21.97 4.16 -49.75
N ARG A 127 -21.28 3.04 -49.92
CA ARG A 127 -19.88 2.94 -50.41
C ARG A 127 -19.58 3.60 -51.76
N HIS A 128 -20.59 4.05 -52.50
CA HIS A 128 -20.43 4.61 -53.85
C HIS A 128 -20.42 6.16 -53.94
N ASP A 129 -20.79 6.92 -52.90
CA ASP A 129 -20.75 8.41 -52.92
C ASP A 129 -19.65 8.98 -52.01
N LYS A 130 -18.69 9.69 -52.60
CA LYS A 130 -17.55 10.34 -51.92
C LYS A 130 -17.98 11.48 -50.99
N ARG A 131 -19.19 12.02 -51.14
CA ARG A 131 -19.74 13.05 -50.24
C ARG A 131 -20.05 12.50 -48.83
N ASN A 132 -20.26 11.19 -48.70
CA ASN A 132 -20.64 10.55 -47.43
C ASN A 132 -19.49 10.38 -46.42
N LEU A 133 -18.24 10.53 -46.84
CA LEU A 133 -17.10 10.55 -45.91
C LEU A 133 -17.03 11.85 -45.07
N ARG A 134 -17.87 12.85 -45.39
CA ARG A 134 -18.06 14.06 -44.58
C ARG A 134 -19.35 14.04 -43.75
N THR A 135 -20.09 12.94 -43.77
CA THR A 135 -21.32 12.78 -43.00
C THR A 135 -21.09 11.86 -41.80
N PHE A 136 -21.98 11.94 -40.81
CA PHE A 136 -21.95 11.11 -39.62
C PHE A 136 -21.88 9.62 -39.99
N GLN A 137 -22.70 9.17 -40.94
CA GLN A 137 -22.75 7.76 -41.37
C GLN A 137 -21.41 7.25 -41.91
N GLY A 138 -20.63 8.07 -42.62
CA GLY A 138 -19.34 7.65 -43.17
C GLY A 138 -18.20 7.61 -42.14
N MET A 139 -18.26 8.43 -41.09
CA MET A 139 -17.16 8.60 -40.14
C MET A 139 -17.43 8.07 -38.73
N ALA A 140 -18.69 7.90 -38.33
CA ALA A 140 -19.09 7.46 -37.00
C ALA A 140 -18.47 6.12 -36.62
N ILE A 141 -18.52 5.12 -37.52
CA ILE A 141 -17.97 3.78 -37.25
C ILE A 141 -16.51 3.84 -36.78
N PHE A 142 -15.70 4.69 -37.43
CA PHE A 142 -14.28 4.84 -37.09
C PHE A 142 -14.07 5.59 -35.77
N HIS A 143 -14.88 6.61 -35.49
CA HIS A 143 -14.78 7.36 -34.23
C HIS A 143 -15.19 6.48 -33.05
N PHE A 144 -16.34 5.81 -33.11
CA PHE A 144 -16.81 4.93 -32.04
C PHE A 144 -15.85 3.76 -31.79
N GLN A 145 -15.29 3.15 -32.85
CA GLN A 145 -14.27 2.12 -32.70
C GLN A 145 -12.96 2.64 -32.09
N ALA A 146 -12.52 3.85 -32.47
CA ALA A 146 -11.35 4.47 -31.88
C ALA A 146 -11.56 4.76 -30.38
N ILE A 147 -12.72 5.31 -30.00
CA ILE A 147 -13.09 5.52 -28.59
C ILE A 147 -13.11 4.19 -27.84
N GLN A 148 -13.75 3.16 -28.40
CA GLN A 148 -13.80 1.82 -27.80
C GLN A 148 -12.41 1.23 -27.57
N ALA A 149 -11.54 1.27 -28.58
CA ALA A 149 -10.17 0.79 -28.46
C ALA A 149 -9.41 1.56 -27.37
N MET A 150 -9.54 2.89 -27.34
CA MET A 150 -8.88 3.73 -26.35
C MET A 150 -9.39 3.48 -24.93
N CYS A 151 -10.70 3.35 -24.73
CA CYS A 151 -11.29 2.99 -23.43
C CYS A 151 -10.81 1.61 -22.96
N ARG A 152 -10.71 0.61 -23.85
CA ARG A 152 -10.17 -0.70 -23.51
C ARG A 152 -8.69 -0.65 -23.13
N MET A 153 -7.87 0.05 -23.92
CA MET A 153 -6.45 0.23 -23.63
C MET A 153 -6.24 0.96 -22.30
N ALA A 154 -7.03 2.00 -22.03
CA ALA A 154 -7.00 2.71 -20.75
C ALA A 154 -7.33 1.80 -19.58
N ARG A 155 -8.43 1.05 -19.67
CA ARG A 155 -8.82 0.09 -18.63
C ARG A 155 -7.74 -0.96 -18.38
N MET A 156 -7.15 -1.50 -19.44
CA MET A 156 -6.05 -2.47 -19.32
C MET A 156 -4.80 -1.87 -18.68
N ALA A 157 -4.36 -0.69 -19.13
CA ALA A 157 -3.19 0.00 -18.56
C ALA A 157 -3.40 0.30 -17.07
N VAL A 158 -4.59 0.82 -16.71
CA VAL A 158 -4.96 1.13 -15.33
C VAL A 158 -4.95 -0.10 -14.46
N ASN A 159 -5.60 -1.17 -14.89
CA ASN A 159 -5.67 -2.39 -14.09
C ASN A 159 -4.30 -3.05 -13.90
N ASN A 160 -3.44 -3.02 -14.93
CA ASN A 160 -2.09 -3.59 -14.84
C ASN A 160 -1.22 -2.80 -13.84
N GLU A 161 -1.17 -1.48 -13.97
CA GLU A 161 -0.37 -0.62 -13.08
C GLU A 161 -0.89 -0.64 -11.64
N LEU A 162 -2.21 -0.62 -11.46
CA LEU A 162 -2.83 -0.72 -10.14
C LEU A 162 -2.50 -2.06 -9.47
N THR A 163 -2.55 -3.15 -10.23
CA THR A 163 -2.17 -4.49 -9.72
C THR A 163 -0.71 -4.52 -9.29
N LEU A 164 0.20 -3.94 -10.10
CA LEU A 164 1.61 -3.84 -9.74
C LEU A 164 1.81 -3.00 -8.48
N PHE A 165 1.18 -1.83 -8.39
CA PHE A 165 1.24 -0.95 -7.22
C PHE A 165 0.75 -1.67 -5.95
N LEU A 166 -0.46 -2.24 -5.97
CA LEU A 166 -1.06 -2.88 -4.80
C LEU A 166 -0.33 -4.16 -4.33
N ASN A 167 0.37 -4.85 -5.23
CA ASN A 167 1.13 -6.07 -4.91
C ASN A 167 2.58 -5.81 -4.49
N SER A 168 3.21 -4.74 -5.00
CA SER A 168 4.62 -4.44 -4.72
C SER A 168 4.81 -3.53 -3.51
N THR A 169 3.76 -2.85 -3.04
CA THR A 169 3.85 -1.92 -1.94
C THR A 169 3.38 -2.55 -0.63
N LEU A 170 4.20 -2.38 0.39
CA LEU A 170 3.91 -2.74 1.77
C LEU A 170 3.70 -1.45 2.56
N THR A 171 2.71 -1.42 3.45
CA THR A 171 2.55 -0.35 4.43
C THR A 171 2.72 -0.89 5.83
N THR A 172 3.37 -0.11 6.67
CA THR A 172 3.27 -0.24 8.12
C THR A 172 2.21 0.76 8.57
N VAL A 173 1.16 0.26 9.20
CA VAL A 173 0.12 1.14 9.76
C VAL A 173 0.62 1.62 11.11
N GLU A 174 1.12 2.85 11.14
CA GLU A 174 1.45 3.52 12.40
C GLU A 174 0.11 3.96 13.03
N ILE A 175 -0.51 3.06 13.80
CA ILE A 175 -1.88 3.20 14.37
C ILE A 175 -2.00 4.41 15.33
N LEU A 176 -0.87 5.04 15.69
CA LEU A 176 -0.82 6.14 16.65
C LEU A 176 -1.72 7.33 16.28
N GLU A 177 -1.96 7.59 14.99
CA GLU A 177 -2.86 8.64 14.50
C GLU A 177 -3.54 8.25 13.17
N PRO A 178 -4.81 7.77 13.19
CA PRO A 178 -5.55 7.38 11.98
C PRO A 178 -5.59 8.46 10.89
N ASP A 179 -5.77 9.73 11.30
CA ASP A 179 -5.80 10.87 10.37
C ASP A 179 -4.45 11.09 9.65
N LEU A 180 -3.33 10.87 10.35
CA LEU A 180 -2.00 11.01 9.78
C LEU A 180 -1.73 9.89 8.77
N PHE A 181 -2.13 8.68 9.13
CA PHE A 181 -2.04 7.52 8.26
C PHE A 181 -2.88 7.70 6.98
N GLU A 182 -4.15 8.10 7.13
CA GLU A 182 -5.04 8.37 6.00
C GLU A 182 -4.44 9.47 5.10
N LYS A 183 -3.92 10.55 5.69
CA LYS A 183 -3.26 11.62 4.94
C LYS A 183 -2.03 11.13 4.17
N LYS A 184 -1.20 10.27 4.79
CA LYS A 184 0.00 9.69 4.16
C LYS A 184 -0.40 8.81 2.96
N ILE A 185 -1.36 7.92 3.15
CA ILE A 185 -1.85 7.04 2.09
C ILE A 185 -2.50 7.83 0.96
N ASN A 186 -3.37 8.80 1.27
CA ASN A 186 -3.97 9.68 0.27
C ASN A 186 -2.92 10.45 -0.53
N THR A 187 -1.85 10.92 0.11
CA THR A 187 -0.73 11.58 -0.57
C THR A 187 0.00 10.62 -1.52
N THR A 188 0.25 9.38 -1.08
CA THR A 188 0.86 8.34 -1.91
C THR A 188 -0.01 7.98 -3.11
N ILE A 189 -1.32 7.79 -2.89
CA ILE A 189 -2.29 7.51 -3.96
C ILE A 189 -2.34 8.67 -4.96
N ASN A 190 -2.42 9.91 -4.48
CA ASN A 190 -2.42 11.09 -5.34
C ASN A 190 -1.14 11.17 -6.19
N ASN A 191 0.03 10.85 -5.61
CA ASN A 191 1.29 10.80 -6.35
C ASN A 191 1.31 9.69 -7.41
N PHE A 192 0.77 8.51 -7.09
CA PHE A 192 0.61 7.41 -8.05
C PHE A 192 -0.29 7.83 -9.22
N CYS A 193 -1.47 8.39 -8.93
CA CYS A 193 -2.42 8.85 -9.93
C CYS A 193 -1.84 9.98 -10.81
N PHE A 194 -1.18 10.97 -10.20
CA PHE A 194 -0.72 12.17 -10.91
C PHE A 194 0.60 11.98 -11.65
N ASN A 195 1.56 11.24 -11.11
CA ASN A 195 2.89 11.13 -11.70
C ASN A 195 3.05 9.82 -12.49
N THR A 196 2.84 8.68 -11.82
CA THR A 196 3.12 7.36 -12.39
C THR A 196 2.09 7.00 -13.46
N MET A 197 0.80 7.03 -13.09
CA MET A 197 -0.29 6.68 -13.99
C MET A 197 -0.40 7.66 -15.15
N HIS A 198 -0.39 8.97 -14.87
CA HIS A 198 -0.49 9.97 -15.94
C HIS A 198 0.62 9.82 -16.98
N SER A 199 1.87 9.63 -16.57
CA SER A 199 3.01 9.46 -17.48
C SER A 199 2.88 8.18 -18.30
N ASN A 200 2.62 7.04 -17.65
CA ASN A 200 2.53 5.74 -18.32
C ASN A 200 1.30 5.64 -19.22
N PHE A 201 0.25 6.39 -18.93
CA PHE A 201 -0.96 6.42 -19.75
C PHE A 201 -0.84 7.36 -20.95
N LEU A 202 -0.13 8.49 -20.80
CA LEU A 202 0.12 9.43 -21.90
C LEU A 202 1.01 8.85 -22.99
N TYR A 203 2.00 8.03 -22.63
CA TYR A 203 2.96 7.50 -23.60
C TYR A 203 2.29 6.60 -24.67
N PRO A 204 1.42 5.63 -24.34
CA PRO A 204 0.62 4.89 -25.32
C PRO A 204 -0.26 5.79 -26.18
N LEU A 205 -0.94 6.79 -25.60
CA LEU A 205 -1.77 7.73 -26.38
C LEU A 205 -0.93 8.55 -27.37
N GLN A 206 0.25 8.99 -26.94
CA GLN A 206 1.21 9.66 -27.80
C GLN A 206 1.78 8.73 -28.86
N LEU A 207 2.06 7.47 -28.54
CA LEU A 207 2.53 6.47 -29.48
C LEU A 207 1.49 6.20 -30.57
N ILE A 208 0.22 6.04 -30.19
CA ILE A 208 -0.89 5.92 -31.14
C ILE A 208 -0.92 7.17 -32.02
N ARG A 209 -0.97 8.37 -31.43
CA ARG A 209 -0.92 9.62 -32.20
C ARG A 209 0.28 9.68 -33.14
N ASN A 210 1.46 9.29 -32.69
CA ASN A 210 2.71 9.33 -33.46
C ASN A 210 2.78 8.29 -34.57
N MET A 211 2.19 7.10 -34.39
CA MET A 211 1.99 6.12 -35.48
C MET A 211 1.14 6.71 -36.60
N TYR A 212 0.24 7.63 -36.26
CA TYR A 212 -0.62 8.33 -37.20
C TYR A 212 -0.04 9.66 -37.72
N SER A 213 0.86 10.33 -36.96
CA SER A 213 1.39 11.65 -37.29
C SER A 213 2.83 11.69 -37.80
N GLY A 214 3.67 10.68 -37.51
CA GLY A 214 5.11 10.72 -37.73
C GLY A 214 5.59 9.75 -38.81
N ASN A 215 5.56 10.14 -40.09
CA ASN A 215 6.30 9.52 -41.21
C ASN A 215 6.20 7.99 -41.40
N GLY A 216 5.21 7.32 -40.80
CA GLY A 216 4.59 6.15 -41.39
C GLY A 216 3.76 6.62 -42.57
N LEU A 217 4.41 6.75 -43.75
CA LEU A 217 3.74 6.95 -45.04
C LEU A 217 2.44 6.12 -45.02
N ILE A 218 1.26 6.72 -45.20
CA ILE A 218 1.00 7.59 -46.32
C ILE A 218 0.01 8.73 -45.98
N SER A 219 0.40 9.97 -46.29
CA SER A 219 -0.52 11.11 -46.31
C SER A 219 -1.61 10.89 -47.37
N ALA A 220 -2.86 11.25 -47.05
CA ALA A 220 -4.00 11.13 -47.97
C ALA A 220 -3.76 11.77 -49.36
N LEU A 221 -2.76 12.65 -49.49
CA LEU A 221 -2.38 13.35 -50.73
C LEU A 221 -1.58 12.50 -51.72
N THR A 222 -0.78 11.52 -51.31
CA THR A 222 0.00 10.71 -52.27
C THR A 222 -0.69 9.43 -52.70
N THR A 223 -1.88 9.14 -52.15
CA THR A 223 -2.29 7.74 -52.15
C THR A 223 -3.76 7.47 -52.25
N ASN A 224 -4.66 8.40 -51.87
CA ASN A 224 -6.10 8.15 -51.78
C ASN A 224 -6.47 7.09 -50.71
N TRP A 225 -5.67 6.87 -49.65
CA TRP A 225 -5.89 5.70 -48.77
C TRP A 225 -6.82 6.01 -47.60
N HIS A 226 -7.69 5.05 -47.28
CA HIS A 226 -8.51 5.03 -46.08
C HIS A 226 -8.28 3.74 -45.27
N PRO A 227 -8.41 3.78 -43.94
CA PRO A 227 -8.45 2.59 -43.11
C PRO A 227 -9.77 1.82 -43.36
N VAL A 228 -9.69 0.59 -43.84
CA VAL A 228 -10.81 -0.36 -43.85
C VAL A 228 -10.65 -1.21 -42.60
N VAL A 229 -11.62 -1.14 -41.70
CA VAL A 229 -11.69 -2.00 -40.53
C VAL A 229 -12.39 -3.29 -40.93
N ALA A 230 -11.67 -4.41 -40.90
CA ALA A 230 -12.30 -5.72 -40.92
C ALA A 230 -12.66 -6.12 -39.48
N TYR A 231 -13.96 -6.21 -39.19
CA TYR A 231 -14.47 -6.73 -37.93
C TYR A 231 -14.50 -8.26 -38.01
N GLU A 232 -13.60 -8.94 -37.30
CA GLU A 232 -13.78 -10.36 -36.99
C GLU A 232 -14.53 -10.47 -35.66
N ALA A 233 -15.80 -10.87 -35.75
CA ALA A 233 -16.72 -11.02 -34.61
C ALA A 233 -16.20 -11.96 -33.50
N THR A 234 -15.24 -12.83 -33.80
CA THR A 234 -14.72 -13.82 -32.86
C THR A 234 -13.45 -13.40 -32.13
N SER A 235 -12.76 -12.36 -32.58
CA SER A 235 -11.35 -12.14 -32.20
C SER A 235 -11.03 -10.69 -31.80
N GLY A 236 -11.92 -9.73 -32.09
CA GLY A 236 -11.76 -8.33 -31.67
C GLY A 236 -10.55 -7.61 -32.25
N TRP A 237 -9.90 -8.19 -33.26
CA TRP A 237 -8.73 -7.60 -33.91
C TRP A 237 -9.11 -6.49 -34.88
N ILE A 238 -8.23 -5.48 -34.93
CA ILE A 238 -8.28 -4.41 -35.92
C ILE A 238 -7.41 -4.84 -37.10
N LEU A 239 -8.02 -5.25 -38.20
CA LEU A 239 -7.34 -5.35 -39.49
C LEU A 239 -7.61 -4.07 -40.26
N MET A 240 -6.60 -3.20 -40.36
CA MET A 240 -6.62 -2.02 -41.23
C MET A 240 -6.16 -2.45 -42.62
N GLN A 241 -7.10 -2.69 -43.53
CA GLN A 241 -6.77 -2.82 -44.95
C GLN A 241 -6.95 -1.49 -45.68
N ALA A 242 -6.10 -1.17 -46.64
CA ALA A 242 -6.16 0.10 -47.35
C ALA A 242 -7.07 0.02 -48.59
N GLN A 243 -7.96 1.01 -48.78
CA GLN A 243 -8.69 1.21 -50.05
C GLN A 243 -8.70 2.67 -50.53
N LYS A 244 -8.89 2.87 -51.85
CA LYS A 244 -8.56 4.07 -52.62
C LYS A 244 -9.76 5.03 -52.89
N TYR A 245 -9.82 6.26 -52.35
CA TYR A 245 -10.72 7.34 -52.84
C TYR A 245 -10.09 8.75 -52.97
N ASN A 246 -10.43 9.47 -54.05
CA ASN A 246 -10.06 10.88 -54.31
C ASN A 246 -10.88 11.83 -53.40
N LEU A 247 -10.39 12.18 -52.22
CA LEU A 247 -10.84 13.36 -51.48
C LEU A 247 -9.79 14.46 -51.65
N SER A 248 -10.18 15.56 -52.28
CA SER A 248 -9.31 16.69 -52.59
C SER A 248 -8.85 17.43 -51.31
N SER A 249 -7.54 17.45 -51.10
CA SER A 249 -6.73 18.57 -50.58
C SER A 249 -6.96 19.06 -49.14
N CYS A 250 -6.84 18.20 -48.13
CA CYS A 250 -6.55 18.66 -46.76
C CYS A 250 -5.30 17.96 -46.21
N ASN A 251 -4.27 18.74 -45.87
CA ASN A 251 -3.06 18.25 -45.22
C ASN A 251 -3.15 18.59 -43.73
N CYS A 252 -3.62 17.65 -42.91
CA CYS A 252 -3.81 17.88 -41.47
C CYS A 252 -2.51 18.17 -40.71
N ALA A 253 -1.34 17.79 -41.26
CA ALA A 253 -0.06 18.15 -40.66
C ALA A 253 0.28 19.65 -40.77
N THR A 254 -0.36 20.39 -41.68
CA THR A 254 0.04 21.78 -41.99
C THR A 254 -1.11 22.79 -42.06
N MET A 255 -2.38 22.36 -41.99
CA MET A 255 -3.55 23.25 -42.10
C MET A 255 -4.53 23.08 -40.92
N PRO A 256 -4.57 24.04 -39.97
CA PRO A 256 -5.50 24.04 -38.84
C PRO A 256 -6.99 24.07 -39.23
N GLY A 257 -7.31 24.38 -40.49
CA GLY A 257 -8.69 24.46 -40.99
C GLY A 257 -9.26 23.13 -41.53
N CYS A 258 -8.55 22.01 -41.38
CA CYS A 258 -8.96 20.71 -41.91
C CYS A 258 -9.97 19.95 -41.04
N VAL A 259 -10.45 20.57 -39.96
CA VAL A 259 -11.42 20.00 -39.03
C VAL A 259 -12.79 20.64 -39.31
N GLU A 260 -13.77 19.82 -39.71
CA GLU A 260 -15.14 20.25 -40.00
C GLU A 260 -16.12 19.59 -39.01
N PRO A 261 -17.22 20.25 -38.60
CA PRO A 261 -18.23 19.62 -37.75
C PRO A 261 -18.86 18.42 -38.45
N MET A 262 -19.07 17.33 -37.71
CA MET A 262 -19.77 16.16 -38.23
C MET A 262 -21.22 16.54 -38.54
N SER A 263 -21.69 16.16 -39.72
CA SER A 263 -23.05 16.50 -40.17
C SER A 263 -23.87 15.25 -40.50
N LEU A 264 -25.13 15.28 -40.14
CA LEU A 264 -26.10 14.22 -40.35
C LEU A 264 -27.17 14.74 -41.32
N GLU A 265 -27.40 14.01 -42.40
CA GLU A 265 -28.38 14.37 -43.42
C GLU A 265 -29.75 13.83 -43.01
N LEU A 266 -30.69 14.74 -42.75
CA LEU A 266 -32.06 14.36 -42.40
C LEU A 266 -32.89 14.15 -43.66
N ASN A 267 -33.87 13.25 -43.60
CA ASN A 267 -34.81 12.94 -44.70
C ASN A 267 -35.51 14.17 -45.32
N SER A 268 -35.49 15.33 -44.65
CA SER A 268 -35.98 16.63 -45.15
C SER A 268 -35.00 17.39 -46.07
N GLY A 269 -33.83 16.83 -46.39
CA GLY A 269 -32.78 17.52 -47.19
C GLY A 269 -32.03 18.61 -46.42
N SER A 270 -32.17 18.63 -45.09
CA SER A 270 -31.49 19.58 -44.20
C SER A 270 -30.36 18.89 -43.44
N ASN A 271 -29.16 19.49 -43.48
CA ASN A 271 -28.00 18.99 -42.73
C ASN A 271 -28.03 19.50 -41.28
N TRP A 272 -27.98 18.57 -40.34
CA TRP A 272 -27.87 18.84 -38.91
C TRP A 272 -26.44 18.55 -38.43
N THR A 273 -25.82 19.46 -37.68
CA THR A 273 -24.46 19.26 -37.16
C THR A 273 -24.52 18.55 -35.82
N VAL A 274 -23.75 17.47 -35.67
CA VAL A 274 -23.64 16.72 -34.42
C VAL A 274 -22.82 17.54 -33.41
N PRO A 275 -23.40 17.95 -32.27
CA PRO A 275 -22.71 18.78 -31.29
C PRO A 275 -21.42 18.13 -30.79
N GLY A 276 -20.33 18.91 -30.74
CA GLY A 276 -19.05 18.48 -30.17
C GLY A 276 -18.30 17.38 -30.91
N MET A 277 -18.83 16.87 -32.03
CA MET A 277 -18.17 15.86 -32.85
C MET A 277 -17.62 16.49 -34.13
N MET A 278 -16.34 16.23 -34.37
CA MET A 278 -15.63 16.75 -35.54
C MET A 278 -15.36 15.63 -36.55
N ILE A 279 -15.02 16.03 -37.77
CA ILE A 279 -14.43 15.22 -38.84
C ILE A 279 -13.07 15.83 -39.16
N GLY A 280 -12.02 15.00 -39.21
CA GLY A 280 -10.65 15.38 -39.58
C GLY A 280 -10.03 14.37 -40.56
N CYS A 281 -8.77 14.59 -40.97
CA CYS A 281 -8.09 13.69 -41.93
C CYS A 281 -7.93 12.26 -41.39
N LEU A 282 -7.87 12.11 -40.06
CA LEU A 282 -7.86 10.84 -39.36
C LEU A 282 -8.91 10.84 -38.23
N PRO A 283 -9.67 9.74 -38.02
CA PRO A 283 -10.66 9.63 -36.95
C PRO A 283 -10.08 9.90 -35.56
N LEU A 284 -8.85 9.47 -35.31
CA LEU A 284 -8.15 9.72 -34.05
C LEU A 284 -7.88 11.20 -33.82
N GLU A 285 -7.33 11.91 -34.82
CA GLU A 285 -7.06 13.35 -34.71
C GLU A 285 -8.34 14.14 -34.50
N SER A 286 -9.38 13.77 -35.25
CA SER A 286 -10.71 14.34 -35.12
C SER A 286 -11.31 14.14 -33.72
N MET A 287 -11.12 12.96 -33.14
CA MET A 287 -11.54 12.66 -31.77
C MET A 287 -10.74 13.45 -30.72
N LEU A 288 -9.43 13.68 -30.95
CA LEU A 288 -8.63 14.49 -30.02
C LEU A 288 -9.10 15.96 -29.97
N GLU A 289 -9.67 16.46 -31.08
CA GLU A 289 -10.24 17.81 -31.17
C GLU A 289 -11.76 17.84 -30.88
N SER A 290 -12.40 16.68 -30.67
CA SER A 290 -13.82 16.57 -30.36
C SER A 290 -14.07 16.68 -28.85
N THR A 291 -15.18 17.29 -28.46
CA THR A 291 -15.61 17.36 -27.04
C THR A 291 -16.51 16.18 -26.65
N LEU A 292 -16.91 15.33 -27.62
CA LEU A 292 -17.78 14.16 -27.45
C LEU A 292 -19.14 14.47 -26.77
N GLU A 293 -19.56 15.73 -26.77
CA GLU A 293 -20.79 16.20 -26.09
C GLU A 293 -22.04 15.41 -26.48
N CYS A 294 -22.19 15.05 -27.76
CA CYS A 294 -23.34 14.26 -28.21
C CYS A 294 -23.49 12.92 -27.49
N ILE A 295 -22.39 12.29 -27.02
CA ILE A 295 -22.44 11.00 -26.33
C ILE A 295 -23.12 11.12 -24.96
N TYR A 296 -23.22 12.34 -24.41
CA TYR A 296 -23.91 12.63 -23.15
C TYR A 296 -25.35 13.11 -23.34
N ASP A 297 -25.77 13.42 -24.57
CA ASP A 297 -27.08 13.97 -24.87
C ASP A 297 -27.99 12.90 -25.47
N GLN A 298 -28.98 12.46 -24.69
CA GLN A 298 -29.93 11.42 -25.13
C GLN A 298 -30.78 11.86 -26.33
N ASP A 299 -31.09 13.16 -26.47
CA ASP A 299 -31.84 13.66 -27.62
C ASP A 299 -30.98 13.62 -28.88
N CYS A 300 -29.69 13.96 -28.77
CA CYS A 300 -28.70 13.79 -29.84
C CYS A 300 -28.62 12.33 -30.31
N LEU A 301 -28.49 11.41 -29.35
CA LEU A 301 -28.40 9.97 -29.60
C LEU A 301 -29.68 9.42 -30.24
N ASN A 302 -30.85 9.83 -29.77
CA ASN A 302 -32.15 9.43 -30.33
C ASN A 302 -32.29 9.86 -31.80
N ILE A 303 -31.88 11.08 -32.15
CA ILE A 303 -31.88 11.56 -33.54
C ILE A 303 -30.98 10.67 -34.41
N ILE A 304 -29.77 10.36 -33.95
CA ILE A 304 -28.84 9.49 -34.66
C ILE A 304 -29.46 8.11 -34.89
N THR A 305 -29.99 7.49 -33.84
CA THR A 305 -30.61 6.16 -33.92
C THR A 305 -31.79 6.14 -34.88
N GLN A 306 -32.69 7.12 -34.81
CA GLN A 306 -33.83 7.25 -35.74
C GLN A 306 -33.39 7.42 -37.19
N THR A 307 -32.30 8.17 -37.43
CA THR A 307 -31.73 8.36 -38.77
C THR A 307 -31.21 7.05 -39.34
N LEU A 308 -30.43 6.31 -38.55
CA LEU A 308 -29.86 5.03 -38.98
C LEU A 308 -30.95 3.98 -39.25
N LEU A 309 -32.06 4.03 -38.51
CA LEU A 309 -33.21 3.14 -38.70
C LEU A 309 -34.18 3.59 -39.80
N GLY A 310 -33.92 4.73 -40.46
CA GLY A 310 -34.75 5.23 -41.57
C GLY A 310 -36.11 5.79 -41.16
N GLU A 311 -36.29 6.16 -39.88
CA GLU A 311 -37.54 6.73 -39.38
C GLU A 311 -37.65 8.24 -39.65
N SER A 312 -38.88 8.80 -39.64
CA SER A 312 -39.10 10.23 -39.86
C SER A 312 -38.71 11.05 -38.62
N ILE A 313 -37.63 11.84 -38.73
CA ILE A 313 -37.10 12.63 -37.62
C ILE A 313 -37.76 14.01 -37.58
N LYS A 314 -38.06 14.51 -36.37
CA LYS A 314 -38.35 15.94 -36.16
C LYS A 314 -37.09 16.63 -35.62
N PRO A 315 -36.59 17.70 -36.25
CA PRO A 315 -35.43 18.41 -35.73
C PRO A 315 -35.74 19.02 -34.37
N LEU A 316 -34.92 18.72 -33.37
CA LEU A 316 -34.97 19.34 -32.06
C LEU A 316 -34.12 20.62 -32.07
N PHE A 317 -34.81 21.74 -31.88
CA PHE A 317 -34.32 23.10 -31.62
C PHE A 317 -33.73 23.92 -32.79
N SER A 318 -34.22 25.16 -32.87
CA SER A 318 -33.89 26.19 -33.86
C SER A 318 -32.83 27.19 -33.38
N THR A 319 -32.09 26.89 -32.32
CA THR A 319 -31.07 27.81 -31.80
C THR A 319 -29.73 27.13 -31.85
N ARG A 320 -28.94 27.49 -32.88
CA ARG A 320 -27.50 27.28 -32.92
C ARG A 320 -26.90 27.89 -31.65
N THR A 321 -26.68 27.10 -30.62
CA THR A 321 -25.60 27.41 -29.69
C THR A 321 -24.31 27.13 -30.45
N ARG A 322 -23.78 28.16 -31.11
CA ARG A 322 -22.39 28.18 -31.56
C ARG A 322 -21.53 28.16 -30.30
N PHE A 323 -21.26 26.99 -29.76
CA PHE A 323 -20.23 26.84 -28.77
C PHE A 323 -18.87 26.91 -29.46
N LYS A 324 -17.99 27.73 -28.89
CA LYS A 324 -16.64 27.91 -29.42
C LYS A 324 -15.90 26.59 -29.25
N PRO A 325 -15.17 26.12 -30.28
CA PRO A 325 -14.22 25.03 -30.09
C PRO A 325 -13.27 25.42 -28.95
N ILE A 326 -13.05 24.49 -28.01
CA ILE A 326 -12.00 24.63 -27.00
C ILE A 326 -10.69 24.53 -27.78
N ASN A 327 -10.20 25.67 -28.26
CA ASN A 327 -8.88 25.76 -28.86
C ASN A 327 -7.88 25.36 -27.78
N THR A 328 -7.17 24.25 -28.03
CA THR A 328 -6.06 23.68 -27.24
C THR A 328 -6.43 22.71 -26.11
N THR A 329 -7.13 21.63 -26.42
CA THR A 329 -7.05 20.42 -25.59
C THR A 329 -5.70 19.73 -25.84
N LYS A 330 -4.76 19.90 -24.91
CA LYS A 330 -3.54 19.08 -24.88
C LYS A 330 -3.94 17.63 -24.67
N LEU A 331 -3.15 16.68 -25.16
CA LEU A 331 -3.36 15.23 -24.92
C LEU A 331 -3.53 14.90 -23.41
N THR A 332 -2.94 15.73 -22.56
CA THR A 332 -3.07 15.72 -21.09
C THR A 332 -4.50 15.96 -20.62
N THR A 333 -5.26 16.85 -21.28
CA THR A 333 -6.66 17.17 -20.97
C THR A 333 -7.57 16.01 -21.37
N ILE A 334 -7.31 15.40 -22.52
CA ILE A 334 -8.04 14.22 -23.02
C ILE A 334 -7.80 13.03 -22.10
N ALA A 335 -6.56 12.83 -21.65
CA ALA A 335 -6.22 11.78 -20.70
C ALA A 335 -6.90 11.96 -19.33
N SER A 336 -7.05 13.21 -18.86
CA SER A 336 -7.69 13.52 -17.57
C SER A 336 -9.22 13.60 -17.65
N GLU A 337 -9.79 13.91 -18.81
CA GLU A 337 -11.23 14.20 -18.96
C GLU A 337 -12.03 13.12 -19.70
N LEU A 338 -11.43 12.04 -20.23
CA LEU A 338 -12.18 11.04 -21.02
C LEU A 338 -12.17 9.61 -20.47
N PHE A 339 -11.36 9.32 -19.45
CA PHE A 339 -11.13 7.92 -19.05
C PHE A 339 -11.48 7.62 -17.61
N ILE A 340 -11.09 8.47 -16.66
CA ILE A 340 -11.34 8.23 -15.23
C ILE A 340 -11.95 9.51 -14.65
N GLU A 341 -13.15 9.40 -14.11
CA GLU A 341 -13.86 10.49 -13.42
C GLU A 341 -13.44 10.59 -11.95
N ASP A 342 -13.28 9.44 -11.31
CA ASP A 342 -12.88 9.34 -9.91
C ASP A 342 -12.06 8.06 -9.71
N TRP A 343 -11.09 8.10 -8.80
CA TRP A 343 -10.25 6.95 -8.48
C TRP A 343 -10.80 6.11 -7.33
N GLY A 344 -11.64 6.65 -6.45
CA GLY A 344 -12.35 5.93 -5.38
C GLY A 344 -11.50 4.94 -4.58
N ALA A 345 -11.01 5.33 -3.40
CA ALA A 345 -10.31 4.43 -2.49
C ALA A 345 -11.12 4.18 -1.22
N GLU A 346 -11.25 2.90 -0.84
CA GLU A 346 -11.91 2.48 0.39
C GLU A 346 -10.94 1.67 1.26
N PHE A 347 -10.87 2.00 2.55
CA PHE A 347 -9.97 1.35 3.51
C PHE A 347 -10.70 0.24 4.29
N ILE A 348 -10.20 -0.99 4.20
CA ILE A 348 -10.79 -2.16 4.84
C ILE A 348 -10.05 -2.47 6.15
N TYR A 349 -10.34 -1.68 7.19
CA TYR A 349 -9.72 -1.82 8.51
C TYR A 349 -9.96 -3.20 9.15
N GLU A 350 -11.14 -3.81 8.93
CA GLU A 350 -11.48 -5.12 9.51
C GLU A 350 -10.51 -6.23 9.08
N LYS A 351 -10.08 -6.24 7.81
CA LYS A 351 -9.14 -7.24 7.28
C LYS A 351 -7.74 -7.05 7.87
N TYR A 352 -7.33 -5.81 8.05
CA TYR A 352 -6.05 -5.50 8.68
C TYR A 352 -6.00 -6.00 10.12
N PHE A 353 -7.03 -5.71 10.92
CA PHE A 353 -7.10 -6.17 12.30
C PHE A 353 -7.25 -7.70 12.41
N ALA A 354 -7.94 -8.34 11.46
CA ALA A 354 -8.03 -9.80 11.38
C ALA A 354 -6.65 -10.46 11.10
N SER A 355 -5.82 -9.85 10.26
CA SER A 355 -4.45 -10.33 9.99
C SER A 355 -3.53 -10.21 11.21
N CYS A 356 -3.76 -9.23 12.08
CA CYS A 356 -2.93 -9.00 13.27
C CYS A 356 -3.21 -9.97 14.43
N GLN A 357 -4.40 -10.58 14.52
CA GLN A 357 -4.81 -11.49 15.62
C GLN A 357 -4.38 -11.03 17.04
N PRO A 358 -4.77 -9.83 17.50
CA PRO A 358 -4.28 -9.30 18.77
C PRO A 358 -4.89 -10.08 19.94
N LYS A 359 -4.13 -10.99 20.56
CA LYS A 359 -4.61 -11.75 21.74
C LYS A 359 -4.59 -10.92 23.03
N THR A 360 -3.69 -9.96 23.17
CA THR A 360 -3.60 -9.03 24.32
C THR A 360 -2.84 -7.77 23.91
N CYS A 361 -3.37 -6.58 24.19
CA CYS A 361 -2.56 -5.36 24.23
C CYS A 361 -2.10 -5.17 25.68
N SER A 362 -0.79 -5.06 25.90
CA SER A 362 -0.24 -4.62 27.18
C SER A 362 0.25 -3.18 27.03
N ASP A 363 -0.04 -2.35 28.03
CA ASP A 363 0.64 -1.08 28.23
C ASP A 363 2.15 -1.36 28.32
N SER A 364 2.91 -1.15 27.23
CA SER A 364 4.36 -1.25 27.35
C SER A 364 4.79 0.09 27.91
N ASN A 365 5.40 0.03 29.09
CA ASN A 365 6.13 1.17 29.64
C ASN A 365 7.51 1.09 28.99
N PRO A 366 7.77 1.78 27.85
CA PRO A 366 9.05 1.62 27.16
C PRO A 366 10.16 2.11 28.08
N ASP A 367 11.15 1.24 28.27
CA ASP A 367 12.36 1.52 29.04
C ASP A 367 13.43 2.19 28.18
N ILE A 368 14.45 2.77 28.80
CA ILE A 368 15.60 3.36 28.08
C ILE A 368 16.85 2.52 28.34
N ILE A 369 17.58 2.22 27.27
CA ILE A 369 18.88 1.54 27.32
C ILE A 369 19.92 2.44 26.66
N VAL A 370 21.04 2.65 27.34
CA VAL A 370 22.14 3.52 26.89
C VAL A 370 23.45 2.76 26.92
N THR A 371 24.21 2.80 25.83
CA THR A 371 25.59 2.29 25.78
C THR A 371 26.55 3.34 26.31
N ASN A 372 27.37 2.98 27.30
CA ASN A 372 28.37 3.87 27.88
C ASN A 372 29.75 3.46 27.36
N SER A 373 30.17 4.06 26.25
CA SER A 373 31.35 3.68 25.46
C SER A 373 32.66 3.71 26.26
N ASP A 374 32.79 4.63 27.22
CA ASP A 374 34.01 4.78 28.01
C ASP A 374 34.00 3.94 29.29
N ASP A 375 32.81 3.59 29.79
CA ASP A 375 32.63 2.87 31.05
C ASP A 375 32.45 1.34 30.87
N SER A 376 32.44 0.87 29.62
CA SER A 376 32.29 -0.57 29.27
C SER A 376 31.05 -1.22 29.91
N ASN A 377 29.94 -0.50 29.91
CA ASN A 377 28.67 -0.96 30.45
C ASN A 377 27.49 -0.41 29.64
N VAL A 378 26.30 -0.93 29.91
CA VAL A 378 25.02 -0.36 29.48
C VAL A 378 24.21 0.08 30.69
N SER A 379 23.54 1.23 30.60
CA SER A 379 22.59 1.71 31.58
C SER A 379 21.16 1.36 31.16
N VAL A 380 20.36 0.85 32.10
CA VAL A 380 18.93 0.58 31.92
C VAL A 380 18.14 1.49 32.86
N PHE A 381 17.17 2.19 32.32
CA PHE A 381 16.22 3.02 33.06
C PHE A 381 14.82 2.44 32.88
N LEU A 382 14.23 1.94 33.97
CA LEU A 382 12.89 1.36 33.93
C LEU A 382 11.84 2.45 34.00
N ASN A 383 10.84 2.40 33.13
CA ASN A 383 9.76 3.36 33.10
C ASN A 383 8.73 3.05 34.18
N THR A 384 8.36 4.06 34.97
CA THR A 384 7.42 3.92 36.09
C THR A 384 5.96 4.10 35.68
N GLY A 385 5.67 4.20 34.37
CA GLY A 385 4.31 4.27 33.80
C GLY A 385 3.63 5.64 33.89
N ASN A 386 4.32 6.65 34.39
CA ASN A 386 3.84 8.03 34.52
C ASN A 386 4.76 9.04 33.82
N GLY A 387 5.57 8.58 32.87
CA GLY A 387 6.55 9.41 32.17
C GLY A 387 7.82 9.71 32.99
N MET A 388 7.99 9.06 34.15
CA MET A 388 9.24 9.07 34.91
C MET A 388 9.99 7.75 34.73
N PHE A 389 11.29 7.77 35.04
CA PHE A 389 12.15 6.60 35.01
C PHE A 389 12.81 6.37 36.37
N THR A 390 13.09 5.11 36.69
CA THR A 390 13.89 4.75 37.86
C THR A 390 15.33 5.23 37.71
N ALA A 391 16.08 5.21 38.81
CA ALA A 391 17.53 5.35 38.74
C ALA A 391 18.14 4.28 37.83
N GLN A 392 19.22 4.62 37.13
CA GLN A 392 19.87 3.69 36.22
C GLN A 392 20.39 2.45 36.96
N THR A 393 20.21 1.29 36.33
CA THR A 393 20.92 0.07 36.68
C THR A 393 21.93 -0.21 35.59
N THR A 394 23.19 -0.47 35.95
CA THR A 394 24.27 -0.69 34.97
C THR A 394 24.62 -2.16 34.87
N TYR A 395 24.90 -2.61 33.65
CA TYR A 395 25.35 -3.97 33.35
C TYR A 395 26.67 -3.93 32.60
N SER A 396 27.67 -4.64 33.11
CA SER A 396 28.98 -4.72 32.48
C SER A 396 28.90 -5.45 31.14
N VAL A 397 29.48 -4.83 30.11
CA VAL A 397 29.59 -5.40 28.77
C VAL A 397 31.07 -5.43 28.33
N GLY A 398 31.35 -5.58 27.04
CA GLY A 398 32.71 -5.47 26.52
C GLY A 398 33.19 -4.01 26.47
N THR A 399 34.45 -3.84 26.09
CA THR A 399 35.08 -2.52 25.96
C THR A 399 34.60 -1.76 24.73
N HIS A 400 34.30 -0.48 24.94
CA HIS A 400 33.80 0.43 23.90
C HIS A 400 32.53 -0.10 23.21
N PRO A 401 31.43 -0.29 23.95
CA PRO A 401 30.14 -0.62 23.36
C PRO A 401 29.71 0.50 22.41
N LEU A 402 29.38 0.15 21.16
CA LEU A 402 28.99 1.12 20.13
C LEU A 402 27.52 1.05 19.76
N ASN A 403 26.94 -0.14 19.75
CA ASN A 403 25.56 -0.34 19.35
C ASN A 403 24.85 -1.31 20.29
N VAL A 404 23.54 -1.14 20.43
CA VAL A 404 22.65 -1.97 21.23
C VAL A 404 21.36 -2.25 20.46
N VAL A 405 20.91 -3.50 20.50
CA VAL A 405 19.62 -3.94 19.98
C VAL A 405 18.87 -4.65 21.09
N VAL A 406 17.56 -4.46 21.10
CA VAL A 406 16.66 -5.03 22.10
C VAL A 406 15.67 -5.92 21.39
N VAL A 407 15.73 -7.23 21.67
CA VAL A 407 14.90 -8.25 21.03
C VAL A 407 14.91 -9.51 21.87
N ASP A 408 13.80 -10.26 21.85
CA ASP A 408 13.73 -11.58 22.49
C ASP A 408 14.51 -12.59 21.64
N VAL A 409 15.78 -12.86 22.01
CA VAL A 409 16.68 -13.70 21.22
C VAL A 409 16.54 -15.18 21.58
N ASN A 410 15.97 -15.49 22.74
CA ASN A 410 15.77 -16.86 23.22
C ASN A 410 14.31 -17.36 23.09
N ASN A 411 13.40 -16.51 22.62
CA ASN A 411 11.97 -16.76 22.44
C ASN A 411 11.24 -17.12 23.76
N ASP A 412 11.63 -16.49 24.87
CA ASP A 412 10.99 -16.67 26.18
C ASP A 412 9.89 -15.63 26.48
N GLY A 413 9.63 -14.75 25.53
CA GLY A 413 8.66 -13.66 25.61
C GLY A 413 9.19 -12.39 26.28
N LYS A 414 10.50 -12.31 26.57
CA LYS A 414 11.12 -11.14 27.22
C LYS A 414 12.19 -10.54 26.31
N PRO A 415 12.16 -9.22 26.07
CA PRO A 415 13.19 -8.59 25.26
C PRO A 415 14.55 -8.63 25.97
N ASP A 416 15.54 -9.21 25.31
CA ASP A 416 16.94 -9.29 25.74
C ASP A 416 17.76 -8.12 25.17
N ILE A 417 18.97 -7.91 25.70
CA ILE A 417 19.89 -6.86 25.25
C ILE A 417 21.06 -7.49 24.49
N ILE A 418 21.31 -7.03 23.27
CA ILE A 418 22.47 -7.41 22.46
C ILE A 418 23.35 -6.18 22.24
N VAL A 419 24.63 -6.27 22.58
CA VAL A 419 25.57 -5.15 22.50
C VAL A 419 26.77 -5.53 21.66
N VAL A 420 27.16 -4.65 20.75
CA VAL A 420 28.41 -4.78 19.99
C VAL A 420 29.52 -3.98 20.68
N ASN A 421 30.62 -4.65 20.96
CA ASN A 421 31.76 -4.11 21.70
C ASN A 421 32.98 -3.95 20.78
N TYR A 422 33.16 -2.72 20.29
CA TYR A 422 34.12 -2.39 19.23
C TYR A 422 35.57 -2.79 19.58
N LYS A 423 36.04 -2.43 20.78
CA LYS A 423 37.42 -2.72 21.20
C LYS A 423 37.61 -4.15 21.72
N SER A 424 36.54 -4.85 22.06
CA SER A 424 36.59 -6.25 22.49
C SER A 424 36.46 -7.26 21.36
N HIS A 425 36.15 -6.80 20.14
CA HIS A 425 35.96 -7.66 18.96
C HIS A 425 34.95 -8.78 19.20
N ASN A 426 33.84 -8.42 19.87
CA ASN A 426 32.76 -9.34 20.16
C ASN A 426 31.41 -8.63 20.16
N ALA A 427 30.35 -9.43 20.06
CA ALA A 427 29.00 -9.07 20.48
C ALA A 427 28.70 -9.80 21.79
N CYS A 428 27.82 -9.25 22.62
CA CYS A 428 27.36 -9.93 23.82
C CYS A 428 25.84 -9.83 24.00
N VAL A 429 25.28 -10.83 24.67
CA VAL A 429 23.86 -10.97 24.96
C VAL A 429 23.65 -10.97 26.47
N LEU A 430 22.72 -10.16 26.95
CA LEU A 430 22.28 -10.12 28.34
C LEU A 430 20.81 -10.52 28.34
N LEU A 431 20.50 -11.67 28.96
CA LEU A 431 19.14 -12.20 28.96
C LEU A 431 18.28 -11.53 30.02
N ASN A 432 17.05 -11.20 29.68
CA ASN A 432 16.11 -10.57 30.58
C ASN A 432 15.47 -11.61 31.50
N THR A 433 15.54 -11.38 32.80
CA THR A 433 14.95 -12.29 33.79
C THR A 433 13.43 -12.08 33.95
N GLY A 434 12.89 -10.98 33.44
CA GLY A 434 11.45 -10.68 33.39
C GLY A 434 10.95 -9.70 34.46
N ASN A 435 11.85 -9.17 35.28
CA ASN A 435 11.56 -8.15 36.31
C ASN A 435 12.33 -6.83 36.07
N GLY A 436 12.79 -6.60 34.83
CA GLY A 436 13.67 -5.47 34.49
C GLY A 436 15.13 -5.68 34.88
N THR A 437 15.53 -6.90 35.27
CA THR A 437 16.93 -7.25 35.51
C THR A 437 17.48 -8.23 34.49
N PHE A 438 18.77 -8.11 34.18
CA PHE A 438 19.44 -8.90 33.15
C PHE A 438 20.52 -9.82 33.72
N THR A 439 20.75 -10.95 33.06
CA THR A 439 21.83 -11.89 33.41
C THR A 439 23.20 -11.29 33.08
N ALA A 440 24.26 -11.93 33.58
CA ALA A 440 25.61 -11.64 33.13
C ALA A 440 25.72 -11.85 31.60
N GLN A 441 26.57 -11.04 30.96
CA GLN A 441 26.78 -11.10 29.52
C GLN A 441 27.31 -12.47 29.07
N THR A 442 26.75 -12.96 27.96
CA THR A 442 27.32 -14.06 27.17
C THR A 442 27.97 -13.47 25.93
N THR A 443 29.24 -13.75 25.69
CA THR A 443 30.02 -13.13 24.61
C THR A 443 30.19 -14.07 23.43
N TYR A 444 30.16 -13.50 22.23
CA TYR A 444 30.33 -14.17 20.95
C TYR A 444 31.38 -13.43 20.14
N ALA A 445 32.45 -14.13 19.73
CA ALA A 445 33.51 -13.54 18.94
C ALA A 445 32.99 -13.07 17.58
N THR A 446 33.48 -11.92 17.13
CA THR A 446 33.19 -11.36 15.80
C THR A 446 34.49 -11.10 15.05
N GLY A 447 34.40 -10.51 13.86
CA GLY A 447 35.52 -9.85 13.21
C GLY A 447 36.02 -8.64 14.00
N ASN A 448 37.09 -8.01 13.50
CA ASN A 448 37.75 -6.89 14.18
C ASN A 448 36.95 -5.60 14.03
N ASN A 449 36.86 -4.85 15.13
CA ASN A 449 36.13 -3.59 15.23
C ASN A 449 34.67 -3.72 14.75
N PRO A 450 33.85 -4.56 15.42
CA PRO A 450 32.43 -4.64 15.11
C PRO A 450 31.75 -3.30 15.39
N ARG A 451 30.86 -2.88 14.50
CA ARG A 451 30.28 -1.51 14.54
C ARG A 451 28.77 -1.48 14.62
N ASP A 452 28.12 -2.31 13.82
CA ASP A 452 26.66 -2.34 13.71
C ASP A 452 26.15 -3.78 13.69
N LEU A 453 24.91 -3.99 14.12
CA LEU A 453 24.30 -5.31 14.19
C LEU A 453 22.82 -5.27 13.79
N VAL A 454 22.35 -6.38 13.21
CA VAL A 454 20.93 -6.65 12.99
C VAL A 454 20.62 -8.06 13.47
N VAL A 455 19.37 -8.29 13.86
CA VAL A 455 18.88 -9.58 14.32
C VAL A 455 17.76 -10.02 13.39
N ILE A 456 17.94 -11.17 12.74
CA ILE A 456 16.99 -11.74 11.77
C ILE A 456 17.25 -13.24 11.63
N ASP A 457 16.21 -14.02 11.35
CA ASP A 457 16.35 -15.42 10.95
C ASP A 457 16.92 -15.49 9.52
N VAL A 458 18.24 -15.73 9.39
CA VAL A 458 18.92 -15.70 8.08
C VAL A 458 18.95 -17.07 7.41
N ASN A 459 18.80 -18.15 8.20
CA ASN A 459 18.84 -19.52 7.72
C ASN A 459 17.43 -20.15 7.56
N ASN A 460 16.38 -19.42 7.95
CA ASN A 460 14.98 -19.80 7.93
C ASN A 460 14.67 -21.03 8.81
N ASP A 461 15.32 -21.13 9.98
CA ASP A 461 15.10 -22.19 10.97
C ASP A 461 14.08 -21.81 12.07
N GLY A 462 13.55 -20.59 12.03
CA GLY A 462 12.60 -20.05 12.98
C GLY A 462 13.23 -19.46 14.24
N LYS A 463 14.56 -19.33 14.32
CA LYS A 463 15.29 -18.68 15.40
C LYS A 463 15.98 -17.42 14.89
N LEU A 464 16.12 -16.43 15.77
CA LEU A 464 16.77 -15.17 15.42
C LEU A 464 18.30 -15.30 15.48
N ASP A 465 18.96 -15.00 14.37
CA ASP A 465 20.42 -14.97 14.26
C ASP A 465 20.95 -13.54 14.45
N ILE A 466 22.21 -13.40 14.87
CA ILE A 466 22.87 -12.10 15.03
C ILE A 466 23.87 -11.89 13.88
N ILE A 467 23.68 -10.81 13.12
CA ILE A 467 24.54 -10.41 12.01
C ILE A 467 25.29 -9.14 12.40
N VAL A 468 26.62 -9.16 12.35
CA VAL A 468 27.48 -8.04 12.78
C VAL A 468 28.40 -7.60 11.67
N THR A 469 28.42 -6.29 11.39
CA THR A 469 29.36 -5.67 10.44
C THR A 469 30.68 -5.31 11.13
N ASN A 470 31.80 -5.70 10.52
CA ASN A 470 33.13 -5.53 11.12
C ASN A 470 33.95 -4.55 10.27
N GLU A 471 34.23 -3.36 10.82
CA GLU A 471 34.87 -2.27 10.09
C GLU A 471 36.31 -2.60 9.70
N TRP A 472 37.08 -3.20 10.61
CA TRP A 472 38.52 -3.38 10.40
C TRP A 472 38.84 -4.66 9.63
N SER A 473 38.11 -5.75 9.87
CA SER A 473 38.31 -7.01 9.13
C SER A 473 37.68 -7.02 7.74
N ASN A 474 36.87 -6.01 7.39
CA ASN A 474 36.15 -5.91 6.10
C ASN A 474 35.28 -7.14 5.80
N ASP A 475 34.63 -7.68 6.83
CA ASP A 475 33.76 -8.84 6.75
C ASP A 475 32.50 -8.68 7.60
N VAL A 476 31.62 -9.68 7.53
CA VAL A 476 30.39 -9.78 8.32
C VAL A 476 30.46 -11.07 9.13
N SER A 477 30.17 -10.98 10.41
CA SER A 477 30.04 -12.15 11.28
C SER A 477 28.56 -12.56 11.32
N VAL A 478 28.29 -13.85 11.18
CA VAL A 478 26.94 -14.43 11.30
C VAL A 478 26.96 -15.43 12.44
N LEU A 479 26.22 -15.13 13.51
CA LEU A 479 26.11 -15.94 14.72
C LEU A 479 24.76 -16.64 14.69
N LEU A 480 24.77 -17.93 14.35
CA LEU A 480 23.55 -18.73 14.24
C LEU A 480 23.04 -19.18 15.61
N ALA A 481 21.73 -19.11 15.80
CA ALA A 481 21.07 -19.69 16.97
C ALA A 481 21.01 -21.23 16.85
N CYS A 482 21.26 -21.93 17.96
CA CYS A 482 21.27 -23.41 18.02
C CYS A 482 19.99 -23.98 18.59
#